data_AF-A0A022RTS6-F1
#
_entry.id   AF-A0A022RTS6-F1
#
_cell.length_a   1.000
_cell.length_b   1.000
_cell.length_c   1.000
_cell.angle_alpha   90.00
_cell.angle_beta   90.00
_cell.angle_gamma   90.00
#
_symmetry.space_group_name_H-M   'P 1'
#
loop_
_entity.id
_entity.type
_entity.pdbx_description
1 polymer ?
#
loop_
_entity_poly.entity_id
_entity_poly.type
_entity_poly.pdbx_seq_one_letter_code
_entity_poly.pdbx_strand_id
1 'polypeptide(L)'
;MYRKLVAVYEGERLLGEAEFHQQNGDVLREEVREIRVSHYSPPSERCPPLAVLHTIKSTGICFKMESAPDAPLSVMHATCLRDNKAAVAFIGGTEIHLVAMHSRKYEGQSPCFWGFNVASSLYNSCLVMLNLRCLSIVFDLDETLIVANTMRSFEDRIDSLQRKINSESDPQRLSGMLAEVKRYQDDKNILRQYVETDQINENGKVTKSESEVVLALSDNHQTIVRPIIRLQDRNIILTRINPQIRDTSVLVRLRPAWEDLRSYLTARGRKRFEVFVCTMAERDYALE
;
A
#
# COMPACT_ATOMS: atom_id res chain seq x y z
N MET A 1 7.67 24.61 1.81
CA MET A 1 7.61 23.56 0.77
C MET A 1 6.67 24.08 -0.31
N TYR A 2 7.16 24.38 -1.51
CA TYR A 2 6.33 24.91 -2.58
C TYR A 2 5.35 23.82 -3.06
N ARG A 3 4.05 24.14 -3.11
CA ARG A 3 3.04 23.24 -3.67
C ARG A 3 3.27 23.16 -5.18
N LYS A 4 3.66 21.99 -5.67
CA LYS A 4 3.77 21.76 -7.11
C LYS A 4 2.38 21.47 -7.65
N LEU A 5 1.85 22.38 -8.46
CA LEU A 5 0.57 22.20 -9.15
C LEU A 5 0.82 21.62 -10.54
N VAL A 6 -0.05 20.71 -10.96
CA VAL A 6 -0.04 20.08 -12.27
C VAL A 6 -1.43 20.18 -12.88
N ALA A 7 -1.49 20.64 -14.14
CA ALA A 7 -2.74 20.71 -14.89
C ALA A 7 -3.14 19.31 -15.42
N VAL A 8 -4.39 18.92 -15.22
CA VAL A 8 -4.92 17.60 -15.63
C VAL A 8 -5.91 17.78 -16.76
N TYR A 9 -5.73 17.02 -17.84
CA TYR A 9 -6.59 17.05 -19.02
C TYR A 9 -7.18 15.68 -19.32
N GLU A 10 -8.34 15.66 -19.97
CA GLU A 10 -8.89 14.51 -20.68
C GLU A 10 -8.98 14.86 -22.17
N GLY A 11 -8.09 14.28 -22.97
CA GLY A 11 -7.81 14.79 -24.32
C GLY A 11 -7.34 16.25 -24.27
N GLU A 12 -8.07 17.15 -24.92
CA GLU A 12 -7.81 18.61 -24.90
C GLU A 12 -8.59 19.36 -23.80
N ARG A 13 -9.49 18.69 -23.07
CA ARG A 13 -10.34 19.33 -22.06
C ARG A 13 -9.60 19.43 -20.73
N LEU A 14 -9.35 20.65 -20.26
CA LEU A 14 -8.81 20.89 -18.91
C LEU A 14 -9.84 20.45 -17.85
N LEU A 15 -9.41 19.57 -16.94
CA LEU A 15 -10.21 19.09 -15.82
C LEU A 15 -9.96 19.85 -14.53
N GLY A 16 -8.79 20.48 -14.40
CA GLY A 16 -8.40 21.28 -13.24
C GLY A 16 -6.92 21.11 -12.89
N GLU A 17 -6.52 21.68 -11.76
CA GLU A 17 -5.17 21.57 -11.21
C GLU A 17 -5.16 20.64 -9.98
N ALA A 18 -4.06 19.93 -9.78
CA ALA A 18 -3.86 19.08 -8.61
C ALA A 18 -2.48 19.29 -7.99
N GLU A 19 -2.42 19.25 -6.66
CA GLU A 19 -1.20 19.21 -5.88
C GLU A 19 -0.48 17.88 -6.09
N PHE A 20 0.72 17.94 -6.64
CA PHE A 20 1.53 16.79 -7.00
C PHE A 20 2.58 16.49 -5.94
N HIS A 21 2.53 15.27 -5.39
CA HIS A 21 3.39 14.78 -4.32
C HIS A 21 4.16 13.54 -4.78
N GLN A 22 5.43 13.68 -5.14
CA GLN A 22 6.29 12.55 -5.51
C GLN A 22 6.60 11.69 -4.28
N GLN A 23 6.51 10.36 -4.42
CA GLN A 23 6.74 9.41 -3.32
C GLN A 23 8.07 8.67 -3.45
N ASN A 24 8.43 8.22 -4.66
CA ASN A 24 9.66 7.46 -4.92
C ASN A 24 10.41 8.02 -6.14
N GLY A 25 11.69 8.33 -5.94
CA GLY A 25 12.60 8.86 -6.95
C GLY A 25 13.08 7.77 -7.90
N ASP A 26 12.71 7.90 -9.18
CA ASP A 26 13.57 7.64 -10.36
C ASP A 26 12.77 7.80 -11.67
N VAL A 27 11.44 7.68 -11.62
CA VAL A 27 10.61 7.58 -12.84
C VAL A 27 10.35 8.93 -13.51
N LEU A 28 10.21 10.00 -12.73
CA LEU A 28 9.87 11.33 -13.24
C LEU A 28 11.06 12.25 -13.06
N ARG A 29 12.08 12.07 -13.89
CA ARG A 29 13.26 12.96 -13.96
C ARG A 29 12.90 14.33 -14.54
N GLU A 30 11.83 14.39 -15.33
CA GLU A 30 11.33 15.62 -15.93
C GLU A 30 10.32 16.35 -15.04
N GLU A 31 10.31 17.67 -15.10
CA GLU A 31 9.28 18.49 -14.46
C GLU A 31 7.91 18.19 -15.09
N VAL A 32 7.12 17.33 -14.44
CA VAL A 32 5.71 17.16 -14.82
C VAL A 32 4.97 18.47 -14.59
N ARG A 33 4.51 19.11 -15.66
CA ARG A 33 3.68 20.33 -15.65
C ARG A 33 2.23 20.05 -16.00
N GLU A 34 2.01 19.07 -16.86
CA GLU A 34 0.69 18.62 -17.27
C GLU A 34 0.59 17.09 -17.30
N ILE A 35 -0.61 16.58 -17.08
CA ILE A 35 -0.95 15.17 -17.21
C ILE A 35 -2.17 15.09 -18.13
N ARG A 36 -2.01 14.40 -19.26
CA ARG A 36 -3.09 14.19 -20.23
C ARG A 36 -3.58 12.75 -20.16
N VAL A 37 -4.81 12.58 -19.69
CA VAL A 37 -5.50 11.29 -19.70
C VAL A 37 -5.86 10.96 -21.14
N SER A 38 -5.36 9.81 -21.57
CA SER A 38 -5.52 9.27 -22.91
C SER A 38 -6.74 8.33 -23.02
N HIS A 39 -6.92 7.47 -22.03
CA HIS A 39 -8.00 6.49 -21.96
C HIS A 39 -8.20 6.00 -20.52
N TYR A 40 -9.19 5.14 -20.32
CA TYR A 40 -9.41 4.44 -19.05
C TYR A 40 -9.02 2.98 -19.18
N SER A 41 -8.45 2.42 -18.12
CA SER A 41 -8.11 1.00 -18.06
C SER A 41 -9.37 0.13 -18.14
N PRO A 42 -9.28 -1.12 -18.65
CA PRO A 42 -10.37 -2.06 -18.56
C PRO A 42 -10.71 -2.37 -17.09
N PRO A 43 -12.00 -2.53 -16.75
CA PRO A 43 -12.40 -2.87 -15.40
C PRO A 43 -12.10 -4.34 -15.12
N SER A 44 -11.69 -4.65 -13.90
CA SER A 44 -11.68 -6.04 -13.43
C SER A 44 -13.07 -6.45 -12.97
N GLU A 45 -13.39 -7.74 -13.14
CA GLU A 45 -14.61 -8.32 -12.63
C GLU A 45 -14.67 -8.37 -11.09
N ARG A 46 -13.51 -8.33 -10.41
CA ARG A 46 -13.41 -8.69 -9.00
C ARG A 46 -12.42 -7.89 -8.17
N CYS A 47 -11.44 -7.24 -8.78
CA CYS A 47 -10.39 -6.51 -8.08
C CYS A 47 -10.41 -5.01 -8.42
N PRO A 48 -10.19 -4.09 -7.49
CA PRO A 48 -9.93 -2.71 -7.86
C PRO A 48 -8.61 -2.56 -8.61
N PRO A 49 -8.46 -1.52 -9.47
CA PRO A 49 -7.19 -1.24 -10.15
C PRO A 49 -6.01 -1.21 -9.20
N LEU A 50 -6.21 -0.73 -7.97
CA LEU A 50 -5.22 -0.73 -6.90
C LEU A 50 -4.66 -2.13 -6.62
N ALA A 51 -5.53 -3.13 -6.42
CA ALA A 51 -5.14 -4.50 -6.12
C ALA A 51 -4.42 -5.17 -7.30
N VAL A 52 -4.87 -4.89 -8.53
CA VAL A 52 -4.21 -5.36 -9.75
C VAL A 52 -2.80 -4.77 -9.87
N LEU A 53 -2.68 -3.44 -9.72
CA LEU A 53 -1.40 -2.73 -9.85
C LEU A 53 -0.38 -3.16 -8.79
N HIS A 54 -0.80 -3.37 -7.55
CA HIS A 54 0.07 -3.92 -6.51
C HIS A 54 0.52 -5.36 -6.80
N THR A 55 -0.24 -6.13 -7.57
CA THR A 55 0.13 -7.49 -7.99
C THR A 55 1.20 -7.51 -9.06
N ILE A 56 1.18 -6.55 -9.98
CA ILE A 56 2.10 -6.52 -11.12
C ILE A 56 3.33 -5.63 -10.90
N LYS A 57 3.29 -4.74 -9.91
CA LYS A 57 4.36 -3.78 -9.65
C LYS A 57 4.96 -3.93 -8.26
N SER A 58 6.26 -4.17 -8.21
CA SER A 58 7.04 -4.25 -6.97
C SER A 58 7.36 -2.87 -6.36
N THR A 59 7.58 -1.82 -7.17
CA THR A 59 8.10 -0.52 -6.71
C THR A 59 7.03 0.48 -6.21
N GLY A 60 5.80 0.03 -6.00
CA GLY A 60 4.75 0.82 -5.35
C GLY A 60 4.32 2.10 -6.09
N ILE A 61 3.81 3.07 -5.31
CA ILE A 61 3.23 4.33 -5.81
C ILE A 61 4.36 5.29 -6.21
N CYS A 62 4.28 5.87 -7.41
CA CYS A 62 5.26 6.86 -7.88
C CYS A 62 4.98 8.26 -7.32
N PHE A 63 3.72 8.66 -7.32
CA PHE A 63 3.27 9.97 -6.84
C PHE A 63 1.81 9.93 -6.38
N LYS A 64 1.40 10.98 -5.68
CA LYS A 64 0.01 11.22 -5.31
C LYS A 64 -0.43 12.59 -5.81
N MET A 65 -1.67 12.70 -6.23
CA MET A 65 -2.30 13.95 -6.62
C MET A 65 -3.51 14.19 -5.74
N GLU A 66 -3.66 15.41 -5.24
CA GLU A 66 -4.85 15.85 -4.50
C GLU A 66 -5.33 17.16 -5.11
N SER A 67 -6.64 17.30 -5.32
CA SER A 67 -7.25 18.54 -5.82
C SER A 67 -8.32 19.03 -4.86
N ALA A 68 -8.71 20.30 -4.99
CA ALA A 68 -9.83 20.83 -4.24
C ALA A 68 -11.14 20.16 -4.70
N PRO A 69 -12.17 20.09 -3.83
CA PRO A 69 -13.49 19.65 -4.25
C PRO A 69 -14.06 20.57 -5.35
N ASP A 70 -15.04 20.08 -6.10
CA ASP A 70 -15.85 20.83 -7.10
C ASP A 70 -15.20 21.16 -8.46
N ALA A 71 -14.03 20.61 -8.77
CA ALA A 71 -13.47 20.65 -10.14
C ALA A 71 -14.10 19.56 -11.05
N PRO A 72 -14.10 19.72 -12.40
CA PRO A 72 -14.39 18.62 -13.34
C PRO A 72 -13.56 17.36 -13.09
N LEU A 73 -12.38 17.51 -12.49
CA LEU A 73 -11.54 16.41 -12.01
C LEU A 73 -12.25 15.50 -10.99
N SER A 74 -13.18 16.03 -10.20
CA SER A 74 -14.01 15.26 -9.26
C SER A 74 -14.94 14.28 -9.98
N VAL A 75 -15.44 14.65 -11.16
CA VAL A 75 -16.28 13.78 -11.98
C VAL A 75 -15.47 12.61 -12.54
N MET A 76 -14.23 12.85 -12.98
CA MET A 76 -13.31 11.80 -13.40
C MET A 76 -12.98 10.87 -12.23
N HIS A 77 -12.68 11.42 -11.06
CA HIS A 77 -12.39 10.66 -9.84
C HIS A 77 -13.55 9.73 -9.45
N ALA A 78 -14.77 10.27 -9.36
CA ALA A 78 -15.97 9.51 -9.05
C ALA A 78 -16.26 8.43 -10.11
N THR A 79 -16.00 8.72 -11.39
CA THR A 79 -16.17 7.76 -12.49
C THR A 79 -15.18 6.60 -12.38
N CYS A 80 -13.90 6.88 -12.10
CA CYS A 80 -12.90 5.83 -11.87
C CYS A 80 -13.27 4.91 -10.69
N LEU A 81 -13.76 5.49 -9.58
CA LEU A 81 -14.22 4.70 -8.42
C LEU A 81 -15.42 3.83 -8.76
N ARG A 82 -16.47 4.43 -9.36
CA ARG A 82 -17.73 3.74 -9.67
C ARG A 82 -17.53 2.63 -10.70
N ASP A 83 -16.76 2.89 -11.74
CA ASP A 83 -16.61 1.98 -12.87
C ASP A 83 -15.44 1.00 -12.67
N ASN A 84 -14.74 1.10 -11.54
CA ASN A 84 -13.60 0.27 -11.18
C ASN A 84 -12.44 0.34 -12.19
N LYS A 85 -12.09 1.56 -12.63
CA LYS A 85 -11.08 1.85 -13.65
C LYS A 85 -10.01 2.81 -13.13
N ALA A 86 -8.85 2.79 -13.77
CA ALA A 86 -7.83 3.82 -13.63
C ALA A 86 -7.84 4.73 -14.87
N ALA A 87 -7.58 6.01 -14.68
CA ALA A 87 -7.30 6.91 -15.80
C ALA A 87 -5.83 6.71 -16.24
N VAL A 88 -5.58 6.56 -17.53
CA VAL A 88 -4.25 6.24 -18.07
C VAL A 88 -3.66 7.45 -18.79
N ALA A 89 -2.47 7.86 -18.39
CA ALA A 89 -1.72 8.96 -18.99
C ALA A 89 -0.32 8.50 -19.40
N PHE A 90 0.32 9.24 -20.30
CA PHE A 90 1.71 9.00 -20.69
C PHE A 90 2.57 10.17 -20.23
N ILE A 91 3.62 9.90 -19.46
CA ILE A 91 4.57 10.91 -18.99
C ILE A 91 5.97 10.45 -19.34
N GLY A 92 6.72 11.23 -20.14
CA GLY A 92 8.06 10.83 -20.59
C GLY A 92 8.09 9.47 -21.30
N GLY A 93 7.06 9.15 -22.11
CA GLY A 93 6.92 7.87 -22.80
C GLY A 93 6.52 6.68 -21.91
N THR A 94 6.26 6.91 -20.62
CA THR A 94 5.91 5.88 -19.65
C THR A 94 4.41 5.87 -19.38
N GLU A 95 3.79 4.68 -19.35
CA GLU A 95 2.37 4.50 -19.02
C GLU A 95 2.14 4.66 -17.51
N ILE A 96 1.28 5.62 -17.14
CA ILE A 96 0.94 5.95 -15.77
C ILE A 96 -0.55 5.70 -15.55
N HIS A 97 -0.85 4.82 -14.58
CA HIS A 97 -2.20 4.57 -14.12
C HIS A 97 -2.51 5.45 -12.91
N LEU A 98 -3.49 6.34 -13.07
CA LEU A 98 -4.05 7.19 -12.02
C LEU A 98 -5.21 6.45 -11.36
N VAL A 99 -4.94 5.85 -10.21
CA VAL A 99 -5.93 5.12 -9.42
C VAL A 99 -6.64 6.09 -8.50
N ALA A 100 -7.97 6.19 -8.61
CA ALA A 100 -8.76 7.03 -7.72
C ALA A 100 -8.78 6.44 -6.30
N MET A 101 -8.55 7.30 -5.31
CA MET A 101 -8.46 6.96 -3.89
C MET A 101 -9.30 7.93 -3.06
N HIS A 102 -9.77 7.50 -1.90
CA HIS A 102 -10.43 8.39 -0.95
C HIS A 102 -9.37 9.17 -0.16
N SER A 103 -9.40 10.51 -0.22
CA SER A 103 -8.47 11.35 0.56
C SER A 103 -8.79 11.29 2.05
N ARG A 104 -7.77 11.05 2.88
CA ARG A 104 -7.93 11.06 4.35
C ARG A 104 -8.01 12.46 4.94
N LYS A 105 -7.46 13.47 4.25
CA LYS A 105 -7.41 14.86 4.75
C LYS A 105 -8.77 15.56 4.67
N TYR A 106 -9.62 15.15 3.73
CA TYR A 106 -10.88 15.80 3.41
C TYR A 106 -12.06 14.84 3.48
N GLU A 107 -11.99 13.82 4.36
CA GLU A 107 -13.06 12.83 4.54
C GLU A 107 -13.58 12.20 3.24
N GLY A 108 -12.69 12.00 2.25
CA GLY A 108 -13.02 11.45 0.94
C GLY A 108 -13.68 12.41 -0.05
N GLN A 109 -13.93 13.67 0.33
CA GLN A 109 -14.64 14.66 -0.52
C GLN A 109 -13.75 15.24 -1.63
N SER A 110 -12.43 15.22 -1.44
CA SER A 110 -11.48 15.77 -2.41
C SER A 110 -10.95 14.69 -3.36
N PRO A 111 -10.85 14.97 -4.67
CA PRO A 111 -10.26 14.05 -5.64
C PRO A 111 -8.82 13.71 -5.26
N CYS A 112 -8.53 12.42 -5.09
CA CYS A 112 -7.20 11.92 -4.83
C CYS A 112 -6.84 10.80 -5.80
N PHE A 113 -5.67 10.89 -6.43
CA PHE A 113 -5.16 9.87 -7.32
C PHE A 113 -3.78 9.38 -6.89
N TRP A 114 -3.56 8.08 -6.96
CA TRP A 114 -2.24 7.47 -6.79
C TRP A 114 -1.72 7.06 -8.16
N GLY A 115 -0.53 7.54 -8.52
CA GLY A 115 0.11 7.28 -9.80
C GLY A 115 0.97 6.02 -9.75
N PHE A 116 0.71 5.07 -10.64
CA PHE A 116 1.50 3.87 -10.83
C PHE A 116 2.12 3.86 -12.22
N ASN A 117 3.45 3.92 -12.29
CA ASN A 117 4.18 3.54 -13.49
C ASN A 117 4.16 2.02 -13.67
N VAL A 118 3.70 1.55 -14.83
CA VAL A 118 3.85 0.17 -15.28
C VAL A 118 4.31 0.16 -16.74
N ALA A 119 4.94 -0.93 -17.17
CA ALA A 119 5.24 -1.12 -18.59
C ALA A 119 3.94 -1.09 -19.41
N SER A 120 4.00 -0.48 -20.59
CA SER A 120 2.83 -0.30 -21.45
C SER A 120 2.08 -1.61 -21.68
N SER A 121 0.76 -1.58 -21.57
CA SER A 121 -0.13 -2.76 -21.69
C SER A 121 0.05 -3.88 -20.65
N LEU A 122 0.98 -3.77 -19.68
CA LEU A 122 1.17 -4.81 -18.66
C LEU A 122 -0.09 -4.98 -17.81
N TYR A 123 -0.75 -3.88 -17.44
CA TYR A 123 -2.02 -3.92 -16.72
C TYR A 123 -3.06 -4.76 -17.47
N ASN A 124 -3.24 -4.52 -18.77
CA ASN A 124 -4.24 -5.21 -19.58
C ASN A 124 -3.92 -6.70 -19.70
N SER A 125 -2.67 -7.05 -20.00
CA SER A 125 -2.22 -8.43 -20.13
C SER A 125 -2.40 -9.20 -18.82
N CYS A 126 -1.99 -8.62 -17.69
CA CYS A 126 -2.16 -9.24 -16.39
C CYS A 126 -3.61 -9.31 -15.95
N LEU A 127 -4.43 -8.31 -16.27
CA LEU A 127 -5.85 -8.34 -15.95
C LEU A 127 -6.56 -9.51 -16.63
N VAL A 128 -6.25 -9.79 -17.90
CA VAL A 128 -6.79 -10.96 -18.61
C VAL A 128 -6.41 -12.25 -17.89
N MET A 129 -5.14 -12.40 -17.49
CA MET A 129 -4.67 -13.60 -16.77
C MET A 129 -5.34 -13.74 -15.39
N LEU A 130 -5.53 -12.64 -14.67
CA LEU A 130 -6.27 -12.62 -13.40
C LEU A 130 -7.74 -12.99 -13.64
N ASN A 131 -8.45 -12.36 -14.57
CA ASN A 131 -9.85 -12.70 -14.84
C ASN A 131 -10.02 -14.16 -15.28
N LEU A 132 -9.11 -14.69 -16.10
CA LEU A 132 -9.11 -16.09 -16.54
C LEU A 132 -8.72 -17.09 -15.45
N ARG A 133 -8.08 -16.60 -14.37
CA ARG A 133 -7.70 -17.42 -13.22
C ARG A 133 -6.83 -18.62 -13.65
N CYS A 134 -5.95 -18.42 -14.62
CA CYS A 134 -5.21 -19.52 -15.27
C CYS A 134 -3.75 -19.66 -14.83
N LEU A 135 -3.25 -18.73 -14.00
CA LEU A 135 -1.90 -18.78 -13.46
C LEU A 135 -1.95 -18.89 -11.94
N SER A 136 -1.14 -19.79 -11.40
CA SER A 136 -0.91 -19.86 -9.96
C SER A 136 -0.26 -18.58 -9.46
N ILE A 137 -0.67 -18.13 -8.28
CA ILE A 137 -0.11 -16.93 -7.64
C ILE A 137 0.74 -17.39 -6.47
N VAL A 138 2.02 -17.02 -6.49
CA VAL A 138 2.96 -17.31 -5.41
C VAL A 138 3.27 -16.00 -4.70
N PHE A 139 3.05 -15.98 -3.39
CA PHE A 139 3.43 -14.87 -2.54
C PHE A 139 4.66 -15.23 -1.71
N ASP A 140 5.66 -14.37 -1.74
CA ASP A 140 6.66 -14.36 -0.68
C ASP A 140 6.02 -13.75 0.58
N LEU A 141 6.02 -14.49 1.69
CA LEU A 141 5.39 -14.07 2.94
C LEU A 141 5.96 -12.73 3.43
N ASP A 142 7.28 -12.64 3.53
CA ASP A 142 7.97 -11.55 4.23
C ASP A 142 8.26 -10.35 3.32
N GLU A 143 8.14 -10.53 2.00
CA GLU A 143 8.33 -9.46 1.02
C GLU A 143 7.03 -8.97 0.39
N THR A 144 6.06 -9.87 0.14
CA THR A 144 4.88 -9.55 -0.68
C THR A 144 3.56 -9.56 0.08
N LEU A 145 3.45 -10.25 1.22
CA LEU A 145 2.21 -10.32 2.01
C LEU A 145 2.26 -9.50 3.27
N ILE A 146 3.31 -9.67 4.06
CA ILE A 146 3.44 -9.03 5.36
C ILE A 146 4.87 -8.56 5.59
N VAL A 147 5.03 -7.52 6.40
CA VAL A 147 6.33 -7.11 6.91
C VAL A 147 6.20 -6.96 8.42
N ALA A 148 6.75 -7.92 9.16
CA ALA A 148 6.80 -7.89 10.61
C ALA A 148 8.05 -7.14 11.10
N ASN A 149 7.89 -6.31 12.13
CA ASN A 149 8.98 -5.59 12.77
C ASN A 149 8.87 -5.64 14.30
N THR A 150 9.99 -5.90 14.94
CA THR A 150 10.18 -5.72 16.38
C THR A 150 10.72 -4.32 16.67
N MET A 151 10.76 -3.92 17.94
CA MET A 151 11.42 -2.66 18.34
C MET A 151 12.87 -2.60 17.84
N ARG A 152 13.59 -3.71 17.98
CA ARG A 152 14.98 -3.83 17.53
C ARG A 152 15.12 -3.74 16.00
N SER A 153 14.25 -4.41 15.25
CA SER A 153 14.34 -4.36 13.79
C SER A 153 14.04 -2.96 13.24
N PHE A 154 13.17 -2.18 13.91
CA PHE A 154 12.99 -0.77 13.57
C PHE A 154 14.24 0.06 13.86
N GLU A 155 14.87 -0.14 15.03
CA GLU A 155 16.13 0.54 15.39
C GLU A 155 17.23 0.27 14.36
N ASP A 156 17.47 -1.00 14.04
CA ASP A 156 18.49 -1.41 13.07
C ASP A 156 18.24 -0.80 11.68
N ARG A 157 16.97 -0.76 11.23
CA ARG A 157 16.58 -0.16 9.94
C ARG A 157 16.75 1.35 9.92
N ILE A 158 16.34 2.03 11.00
CA ILE A 158 16.49 3.48 11.15
C ILE A 158 17.98 3.86 11.13
N ASP A 159 18.80 3.18 11.93
CA ASP A 159 20.24 3.45 12.03
C ASP A 159 20.97 3.16 10.71
N SER A 160 20.56 2.11 9.99
CA SER A 160 21.08 1.81 8.65
C SER A 160 20.73 2.91 7.64
N LEU A 161 19.48 3.38 7.63
CA LEU A 161 19.06 4.47 6.75
C LEU A 161 19.72 5.80 7.09
N GLN A 162 19.84 6.14 8.37
CA GLN A 162 20.52 7.35 8.82
C GLN A 162 21.99 7.39 8.39
N ARG A 163 22.69 6.24 8.45
CA ARG A 163 24.07 6.15 7.92
C ARG A 163 24.12 6.42 6.42
N LYS A 164 23.19 5.86 5.64
CA LYS A 164 23.12 6.11 4.19
C LYS A 164 22.76 7.57 3.87
N ILE A 165 21.90 8.20 4.66
CA ILE A 165 21.49 9.61 4.53
C ILE A 165 22.71 10.53 4.62
N ASN A 166 23.63 10.25 5.55
CA ASN A 166 24.84 11.06 5.73
C ASN A 166 25.80 11.02 4.52
N SER A 167 25.66 10.03 3.63
CA SER A 167 26.46 9.86 2.42
C SER A 167 25.70 10.15 1.12
N GLU A 168 24.41 10.49 1.19
CA GLU A 168 23.58 10.74 0.00
C GLU A 168 23.69 12.19 -0.45
N SER A 169 24.00 12.39 -1.73
CA SER A 169 24.19 13.71 -2.33
C SER A 169 23.01 14.15 -3.19
N ASP A 170 22.18 13.21 -3.67
CA ASP A 170 20.99 13.53 -4.45
C ASP A 170 19.85 14.02 -3.53
N PRO A 171 19.40 15.29 -3.65
CA PRO A 171 18.33 15.83 -2.82
C PRO A 171 17.01 15.06 -2.89
N GLN A 172 16.70 14.43 -4.04
CA GLN A 172 15.46 13.66 -4.19
C GLN A 172 15.54 12.34 -3.41
N ARG A 173 16.65 11.62 -3.54
CA ARG A 173 16.89 10.37 -2.79
C ARG A 173 16.96 10.65 -1.29
N LEU A 174 17.65 11.71 -0.90
CA LEU A 174 17.71 12.18 0.48
C LEU A 174 16.31 12.44 1.05
N SER A 175 15.45 13.14 0.32
CA SER A 175 14.06 13.39 0.74
C SER A 175 13.26 12.09 0.90
N GLY A 176 13.42 11.14 -0.03
CA GLY A 176 12.79 9.83 0.05
C GLY A 176 13.23 9.03 1.28
N MET A 177 14.54 9.02 1.56
CA MET A 177 15.10 8.34 2.73
C MET A 177 14.67 9.00 4.05
N LEU A 178 14.63 10.32 4.12
CA LEU A 178 14.14 11.05 5.30
C LEU A 178 12.65 10.75 5.55
N ALA A 179 11.83 10.70 4.49
CA ALA A 179 10.43 10.31 4.60
C ALA A 179 10.28 8.85 5.07
N GLU A 180 11.16 7.96 4.64
CA GLU A 180 11.19 6.57 5.10
C GLU A 180 11.57 6.44 6.57
N VAL A 181 12.63 7.13 7.01
CA VAL A 181 13.03 7.19 8.44
C VAL A 181 11.88 7.70 9.29
N LYS A 182 11.20 8.77 8.86
CA LYS A 182 10.03 9.29 9.57
C LYS A 182 8.92 8.24 9.69
N ARG A 183 8.61 7.51 8.62
CA ARG A 183 7.62 6.42 8.66
C ARG A 183 8.01 5.34 9.65
N TYR A 184 9.27 4.90 9.67
CA TYR A 184 9.74 3.91 10.65
C TYR A 184 9.70 4.44 12.08
N GLN A 185 10.00 5.71 12.30
CA GLN A 185 9.88 6.33 13.63
C GLN A 185 8.42 6.39 14.10
N ASP A 186 7.51 6.77 13.21
CA ASP A 186 6.07 6.81 13.50
C ASP A 186 5.54 5.39 13.84
N ASP A 187 5.88 4.38 13.04
CA ASP A 187 5.52 2.98 13.28
C ASP A 187 6.16 2.42 14.56
N LYS A 188 7.45 2.72 14.82
CA LYS A 188 8.14 2.35 16.07
C LYS A 188 7.45 2.96 17.28
N ASN A 189 7.00 4.21 17.20
CA ASN A 189 6.28 4.87 18.28
C ASN A 189 4.93 4.21 18.57
N ILE A 190 4.21 3.75 17.53
CA ILE A 190 2.98 2.97 17.69
C ILE A 190 3.27 1.66 18.41
N LEU A 191 4.31 0.92 17.97
CA LEU A 191 4.71 -0.34 18.61
C LEU A 191 5.11 -0.13 20.08
N ARG A 192 5.84 0.94 20.37
CA ARG A 192 6.25 1.29 21.74
C ARG A 192 5.06 1.51 22.67
N GLN A 193 4.06 2.28 22.24
CA GLN A 193 2.84 2.49 23.04
C GLN A 193 2.15 1.16 23.38
N TYR A 194 2.06 0.26 22.40
CA TYR A 194 1.48 -1.06 22.59
C TYR A 194 2.29 -1.94 23.55
N VAL A 195 3.62 -1.93 23.45
CA VAL A 195 4.52 -2.66 24.38
C VAL A 195 4.34 -2.16 25.81
N GLU A 196 4.26 -0.84 26.00
CA GLU A 196 4.19 -0.22 27.32
C GLU A 196 2.80 -0.38 27.96
N THR A 197 1.73 -0.20 27.19
CA THR A 197 0.37 0.03 27.73
C THR A 197 -0.72 -0.92 27.24
N ASP A 198 -0.42 -1.85 26.33
CA ASP A 198 -1.43 -2.68 25.64
C ASP A 198 -2.48 -1.84 24.88
N GLN A 199 -2.17 -0.59 24.57
CA GLN A 199 -3.06 0.38 23.94
C GLN A 199 -2.26 1.26 22.99
N ILE A 200 -2.98 1.94 22.10
CA ILE A 200 -2.43 3.02 21.28
C ILE A 200 -3.31 4.25 21.41
N ASN A 201 -2.71 5.44 21.32
CA ASN A 201 -3.41 6.70 21.23
C ASN A 201 -3.08 7.37 19.89
N GLU A 202 -4.07 7.43 19.00
CA GLU A 202 -3.96 8.11 17.72
C GLU A 202 -4.94 9.27 17.68
N ASN A 203 -4.41 10.51 17.60
CA ASN A 203 -5.21 11.73 17.51
C ASN A 203 -6.29 11.86 18.62
N GLY A 204 -5.97 11.39 19.84
CA GLY A 204 -6.88 11.40 20.98
C GLY A 204 -7.84 10.20 21.05
N LYS A 205 -7.88 9.35 20.01
CA LYS A 205 -8.62 8.09 20.03
C LYS A 205 -7.74 6.99 20.61
N VAL A 206 -8.17 6.43 21.75
CA VAL A 206 -7.50 5.30 22.39
C VAL A 206 -8.10 4.00 21.86
N THR A 207 -7.24 3.14 21.31
CA THR A 207 -7.60 1.78 20.89
C THR A 207 -6.90 0.80 21.81
N LYS A 208 -7.66 -0.07 22.47
CA LYS A 208 -7.13 -1.08 23.39
C LYS A 208 -6.95 -2.41 22.70
N SER A 209 -6.03 -3.23 23.21
CA SER A 209 -5.90 -4.61 22.74
C SER A 209 -7.13 -5.45 23.06
N GLU A 210 -7.50 -6.27 22.10
CA GLU A 210 -8.52 -7.30 22.24
C GLU A 210 -7.82 -8.66 22.40
N SER A 211 -8.45 -9.59 23.12
CA SER A 211 -7.94 -10.96 23.21
C SER A 211 -8.47 -11.78 22.04
N GLU A 212 -7.57 -12.29 21.20
CA GLU A 212 -7.90 -13.14 20.07
C GLU A 212 -7.38 -14.56 20.32
N VAL A 213 -8.27 -15.54 20.14
CA VAL A 213 -7.93 -16.97 20.27
C VAL A 213 -7.39 -17.46 18.93
N VAL A 214 -6.11 -17.82 18.91
CA VAL A 214 -5.44 -18.45 17.78
C VAL A 214 -5.46 -19.96 18.00
N LEU A 215 -6.19 -20.67 17.15
CA LEU A 215 -6.27 -22.13 17.20
C LEU A 215 -4.92 -22.75 16.80
N ALA A 216 -4.65 -23.94 17.33
CA ALA A 216 -3.48 -24.72 16.92
C ALA A 216 -3.56 -25.07 15.43
N LEU A 217 -2.60 -24.56 14.64
CA LEU A 217 -2.53 -24.78 13.19
C LEU A 217 -1.65 -25.98 12.81
N SER A 218 -0.91 -26.55 13.76
CA SER A 218 -0.13 -27.79 13.61
C SER A 218 -0.03 -28.52 14.95
N ASP A 219 0.38 -29.80 14.95
CA ASP A 219 0.45 -30.66 16.15
C ASP A 219 1.39 -30.12 17.24
N ASN A 220 2.35 -29.27 16.86
CA ASN A 220 3.30 -28.63 17.78
C ASN A 220 2.80 -27.29 18.34
N HIS A 221 1.72 -26.73 17.80
CA HIS A 221 1.13 -25.49 18.31
C HIS A 221 0.05 -25.78 19.33
N GLN A 222 0.03 -25.00 20.40
CA GLN A 222 -1.10 -24.96 21.32
C GLN A 222 -2.05 -23.85 20.90
N THR A 223 -3.31 -23.96 21.34
CA THR A 223 -4.22 -22.81 21.23
C THR A 223 -3.69 -21.71 22.13
N ILE A 224 -3.51 -20.51 21.56
CA ILE A 224 -2.90 -19.37 22.26
C ILE A 224 -3.90 -18.21 22.24
N VAL A 225 -3.97 -17.46 23.34
CA VAL A 225 -4.74 -16.21 23.39
C VAL A 225 -3.76 -15.05 23.30
N ARG A 226 -3.88 -14.23 22.25
CA ARG A 226 -2.99 -13.09 22.00
C ARG A 226 -3.71 -11.76 22.21
N PRO A 227 -3.03 -10.77 22.81
CA PRO A 227 -3.46 -9.39 22.70
C PRO A 227 -3.21 -8.91 21.27
N ILE A 228 -4.23 -8.34 20.65
CA ILE A 228 -4.15 -7.83 19.28
C ILE A 228 -4.77 -6.43 19.17
N ILE A 229 -4.17 -5.58 18.34
CA ILE A 229 -4.80 -4.34 17.87
C ILE A 229 -4.74 -4.35 16.35
N ARG A 230 -5.89 -4.24 15.69
CA ARG A 230 -6.00 -4.15 14.22
C ARG A 230 -6.30 -2.72 13.80
N LEU A 231 -5.32 -2.06 13.17
CA LEU A 231 -5.48 -0.75 12.55
C LEU A 231 -5.79 -0.93 11.07
N GLN A 232 -7.05 -1.25 10.78
CA GLN A 232 -7.54 -1.51 9.43
C GLN A 232 -7.17 -0.38 8.47
N ASP A 233 -7.37 0.87 8.89
CA ASP A 233 -7.04 2.05 8.08
C ASP A 233 -5.55 2.16 7.73
N ARG A 234 -4.65 1.54 8.50
CA ARG A 234 -3.21 1.58 8.23
C ARG A 234 -2.65 0.28 7.68
N ASN A 235 -3.49 -0.75 7.53
CA ASN A 235 -3.05 -2.12 7.24
C ASN A 235 -1.97 -2.58 8.24
N ILE A 236 -2.16 -2.29 9.53
CA ILE A 236 -1.23 -2.64 10.61
C ILE A 236 -1.94 -3.54 11.61
N ILE A 237 -1.23 -4.56 12.09
CA ILE A 237 -1.61 -5.38 13.22
C ILE A 237 -0.49 -5.27 14.27
N LEU A 238 -0.86 -5.06 15.52
CA LEU A 238 0.04 -5.18 16.67
C LEU A 238 -0.31 -6.45 17.42
N THR A 239 0.68 -7.29 17.69
CA THR A 239 0.48 -8.56 18.39
C THR A 239 1.78 -8.97 19.10
N ARG A 240 1.80 -10.14 19.74
CA ARG A 240 2.97 -10.74 20.41
C ARG A 240 3.20 -12.15 19.93
N ILE A 241 4.46 -12.48 19.63
CA ILE A 241 4.85 -13.86 19.33
C ILE A 241 4.56 -14.74 20.55
N ASN A 242 5.07 -14.32 21.72
CA ASN A 242 4.71 -14.90 23.02
C ASN A 242 3.79 -13.93 23.79
N PRO A 243 2.50 -14.26 23.97
CA PRO A 243 1.54 -13.35 24.63
C PRO A 243 1.95 -12.89 26.02
N GLN A 244 2.75 -13.68 26.73
CA GLN A 244 3.19 -13.41 28.11
C GLN A 244 4.40 -12.48 28.17
N ILE A 245 5.15 -12.33 27.07
CA ILE A 245 6.40 -11.57 27.04
C ILE A 245 6.20 -10.33 26.16
N ARG A 246 6.09 -9.16 26.79
CA ARG A 246 5.86 -7.89 26.10
C ARG A 246 6.94 -7.53 25.09
N ASP A 247 8.19 -7.90 25.35
CA ASP A 247 9.32 -7.64 24.45
C ASP A 247 9.25 -8.42 23.13
N THR A 248 8.39 -9.45 23.05
CA THR A 248 8.11 -10.19 21.81
C THR A 248 6.99 -9.55 20.98
N SER A 249 6.61 -8.31 21.31
CA SER A 249 5.62 -7.56 20.53
C SER A 249 6.16 -7.22 19.14
N VAL A 250 5.29 -7.33 18.16
CA VAL A 250 5.59 -7.07 16.76
C VAL A 250 4.53 -6.16 16.15
N LEU A 251 4.98 -5.31 15.24
CA LEU A 251 4.13 -4.57 14.31
C LEU A 251 4.20 -5.28 12.96
N VAL A 252 3.07 -5.83 12.53
CA VAL A 252 2.90 -6.49 11.25
C VAL A 252 2.18 -5.56 10.29
N ARG A 253 2.84 -5.18 9.21
CA ARG A 253 2.23 -4.41 8.13
C ARG A 253 1.75 -5.35 7.05
N LEU A 254 0.46 -5.31 6.74
CA LEU A 254 -0.14 -6.09 5.66
C LEU A 254 0.07 -5.42 4.30
N ARG A 255 0.10 -6.25 3.26
CA ARG A 255 0.11 -5.85 1.86
C ARG A 255 -1.01 -4.83 1.59
N PRO A 256 -0.73 -3.72 0.87
CA PRO A 256 -1.77 -2.80 0.42
C PRO A 256 -2.83 -3.52 -0.43
N ALA A 257 -4.11 -3.17 -0.21
CA ALA A 257 -5.27 -3.80 -0.86
C ALA A 257 -5.36 -5.33 -0.65
N TRP A 258 -4.83 -5.83 0.49
CA TRP A 258 -4.88 -7.25 0.80
C TRP A 258 -6.30 -7.80 0.90
N GLU A 259 -7.24 -7.08 1.53
CA GLU A 259 -8.62 -7.58 1.67
C GLU A 259 -9.31 -7.78 0.33
N ASP A 260 -9.13 -6.82 -0.60
CA ASP A 260 -9.67 -6.92 -1.97
C ASP A 260 -9.06 -8.13 -2.70
N LEU A 261 -7.74 -8.28 -2.60
CA LEU A 261 -7.02 -9.39 -3.22
C LEU A 261 -7.45 -10.74 -2.61
N ARG A 262 -7.50 -10.84 -1.27
CA ARG A 262 -7.95 -12.01 -0.53
C ARG A 262 -9.36 -12.42 -0.92
N SER A 263 -10.27 -11.47 -1.03
CA SER A 263 -11.65 -11.71 -1.51
C SER A 263 -11.63 -12.35 -2.91
N TYR A 264 -10.85 -11.80 -3.84
CA TYR A 264 -10.69 -12.37 -5.17
C TYR A 264 -10.11 -13.80 -5.16
N LEU A 265 -9.04 -14.03 -4.39
CA LEU A 265 -8.34 -15.31 -4.29
C LEU A 265 -9.21 -16.41 -3.67
N THR A 266 -10.06 -16.05 -2.71
CA THR A 266 -10.93 -16.98 -1.98
C THR A 266 -12.32 -17.11 -2.58
N ALA A 267 -12.67 -16.29 -3.59
CA ALA A 267 -14.01 -16.25 -4.15
C ALA A 267 -14.48 -17.62 -4.66
N ARG A 268 -15.66 -18.03 -4.20
CA ARG A 268 -16.32 -19.29 -4.54
C ARG A 268 -16.62 -19.34 -6.05
N GLY A 269 -16.36 -20.48 -6.68
CA GLY A 269 -16.53 -20.69 -8.13
C GLY A 269 -15.53 -21.71 -8.68
N ARG A 270 -15.48 -21.87 -10.01
CA ARG A 270 -14.52 -22.76 -10.66
C ARG A 270 -13.09 -22.26 -10.42
N LYS A 271 -12.37 -22.88 -9.48
CA LYS A 271 -10.95 -22.62 -9.24
C LYS A 271 -10.15 -23.19 -10.41
N ARG A 272 -9.48 -22.31 -11.16
CA ARG A 272 -8.59 -22.67 -12.29
C ARG A 272 -7.11 -22.37 -12.01
N PHE A 273 -6.81 -21.92 -10.80
CA PHE A 273 -5.48 -21.59 -10.32
C PHE A 273 -5.36 -21.92 -8.83
N GLU A 274 -4.12 -21.99 -8.39
CA GLU A 274 -3.74 -22.22 -6.99
C GLU A 274 -3.01 -21.00 -6.42
N VAL A 275 -3.06 -20.86 -5.10
CA VAL A 275 -2.39 -19.79 -4.37
C VAL A 275 -1.39 -20.44 -3.42
N PHE A 276 -0.15 -19.99 -3.50
CA PHE A 276 0.94 -20.48 -2.66
C PHE A 276 1.53 -19.33 -1.86
N VAL A 277 1.99 -19.65 -0.66
CA VAL A 277 2.82 -18.78 0.15
C VAL A 277 4.16 -19.48 0.31
N CYS A 278 5.25 -18.78 0.00
CA CYS A 278 6.61 -19.23 0.22
C CYS A 278 7.29 -18.31 1.24
N THR A 279 8.14 -18.88 2.06
CA THR A 279 9.04 -18.12 2.95
C THR A 279 10.32 -18.93 3.11
N MET A 280 11.40 -18.23 3.41
CA MET A 280 12.66 -18.87 3.83
C MET A 280 12.60 -19.36 5.29
N ALA A 281 11.60 -18.92 6.04
CA ALA A 281 11.38 -19.34 7.42
C ALA A 281 10.74 -20.73 7.52
N GLU A 282 10.73 -21.26 8.74
CA GLU A 282 10.11 -22.55 9.02
C GLU A 282 8.58 -22.49 8.86
N ARG A 283 7.97 -23.66 8.63
CA ARG A 283 6.51 -23.78 8.47
C ARG A 283 5.74 -23.17 9.63
N ASP A 284 6.23 -23.36 10.85
CA ASP A 284 5.56 -22.87 12.05
C ASP A 284 5.54 -21.34 12.11
N TYR A 285 6.62 -20.67 11.67
CA TYR A 285 6.63 -19.20 11.47
C TYR A 285 5.63 -18.74 10.42
N ALA A 286 5.42 -19.52 9.34
CA ALA A 286 4.50 -19.15 8.28
C ALA A 286 3.02 -19.29 8.66
N LEU A 287 2.72 -20.21 9.59
CA LEU A 287 1.36 -20.42 10.11
C LEU A 287 1.00 -19.38 11.18
N GLU A 288 2.00 -18.96 11.95
CA GLU A 288 1.96 -17.91 12.96
C GLU A 288 1.62 -16.52 12.40
#